data_AF-A0A8J5RDW7-F1
#
_entry.id   AF-A0A8J5RDW7-F1
#
_cell.length_a   1.000
_cell.length_b   1.000
_cell.length_c   1.000
_cell.angle_alpha   90.00
_cell.angle_beta   90.00
_cell.angle_gamma   90.00
#
_symmetry.space_group_name_H-M   'P 1'
#
loop_
_entity.id
_entity.type
_entity.pdbx_description
1 polymer ?
#
loop_
_entity_poly.entity_id
_entity_poly.type
_entity_poly.pdbx_seq_one_letter_code
_entity_poly.pdbx_strand_id
1 'polypeptide(L)'
;MAMDLSSPYSPARSPATLAARRGSPHLVLRRPRLATVRCSVDAPKQVQVQGRPAAVAAEQAPAARKECYGVFCTTYDLKADEKTKSWKSLVNVAVSGAAGMISNHLLFKLASGEVFGPDQPIALKLLGSERSLQALEGVAMELEDSLYPLLREVSIGIDPYVVFEDAEWALLIGAKPRGPGIERSALLDINGQIFAEQGKALDAVASRNVKVIVIGNPCNTNALICLKNAPNLPAKNFHALTRLDENRAKCQLALKAGVFYDKVSNVTIWGNHSTTQVPDFLNSKINGRPVKEVIKDTKWLEEEFTKTVQKVSLCHTYILGELKR
;
A
#
# COMPACT_ATOMS: atom_id res chain seq x y z
N MET A 1 62.29 -41.95 -19.86
CA MET A 1 62.27 -40.89 -20.88
C MET A 1 62.35 -39.56 -20.16
N ALA A 2 63.49 -38.89 -20.28
CA ALA A 2 63.74 -37.51 -19.84
C ALA A 2 62.85 -36.52 -20.65
N MET A 3 62.50 -35.31 -20.19
CA MET A 3 63.39 -34.22 -19.81
C MET A 3 62.75 -33.24 -18.80
N ASP A 4 63.65 -32.44 -18.23
CA ASP A 4 63.62 -31.65 -17.00
C ASP A 4 63.81 -30.15 -17.33
N LEU A 5 63.68 -29.29 -16.30
CA LEU A 5 64.18 -27.90 -16.13
C LEU A 5 63.31 -26.77 -16.73
N SER A 6 63.06 -25.60 -16.10
CA SER A 6 63.52 -24.97 -14.84
C SER A 6 62.71 -23.67 -14.55
N SER A 7 62.75 -23.22 -13.28
CA SER A 7 62.11 -22.07 -12.60
C SER A 7 62.91 -20.74 -12.76
N PRO A 8 62.86 -19.68 -11.90
CA PRO A 8 61.80 -18.86 -11.23
C PRO A 8 61.96 -17.32 -11.49
N TYR A 9 61.05 -16.44 -11.03
CA TYR A 9 61.33 -15.23 -10.18
C TYR A 9 60.11 -14.29 -9.97
N SER A 10 60.00 -13.73 -8.76
CA SER A 10 59.21 -12.54 -8.32
C SER A 10 60.24 -11.45 -7.91
N PRO A 11 60.00 -10.11 -7.77
CA PRO A 11 59.00 -9.54 -6.82
C PRO A 11 58.52 -8.05 -7.05
N ALA A 12 57.72 -7.55 -6.09
CA ALA A 12 57.78 -6.21 -5.44
C ALA A 12 56.75 -5.06 -5.72
N ARG A 13 56.06 -4.68 -4.61
CA ARG A 13 55.80 -3.35 -3.99
C ARG A 13 54.96 -2.23 -4.68
N SER A 14 53.74 -2.01 -4.14
CA SER A 14 53.25 -0.88 -3.29
C SER A 14 53.30 0.61 -3.75
N PRO A 15 52.60 1.58 -3.08
CA PRO A 15 51.64 2.51 -3.72
C PRO A 15 51.93 4.02 -3.50
N ALA A 16 51.26 4.92 -4.26
CA ALA A 16 51.20 6.37 -4.01
C ALA A 16 50.17 7.00 -4.99
N THR A 17 49.46 8.13 -4.83
CA THR A 17 49.38 9.18 -3.81
C THR A 17 48.15 10.04 -4.11
N LEU A 18 47.56 10.63 -3.07
CA LEU A 18 46.67 11.80 -3.11
C LEU A 18 47.40 13.03 -3.68
N ALA A 19 46.71 13.85 -4.50
CA ALA A 19 47.12 15.24 -4.74
C ALA A 19 45.90 16.15 -4.96
N ALA A 20 45.80 17.16 -4.10
CA ALA A 20 44.86 18.28 -4.19
C ALA A 20 45.36 19.35 -5.17
N ARG A 21 44.45 20.14 -5.77
CA ARG A 21 44.74 21.53 -6.20
C ARG A 21 43.48 22.39 -6.30
N ARG A 22 43.66 23.65 -5.88
CA ARG A 22 42.73 24.78 -5.74
C ARG A 22 42.51 25.53 -7.07
N GLY A 23 41.44 26.35 -7.16
CA GLY A 23 41.44 27.59 -7.98
C GLY A 23 40.11 27.99 -8.64
N SER A 24 39.50 29.06 -8.13
CA SER A 24 38.33 29.88 -8.58
C SER A 24 38.50 30.50 -10.02
N PRO A 25 37.58 31.30 -10.63
CA PRO A 25 36.43 32.05 -10.05
C PRO A 25 35.12 32.20 -10.89
N HIS A 26 34.19 32.92 -10.27
CA HIS A 26 32.89 33.43 -10.70
C HIS A 26 32.78 33.99 -12.13
N LEU A 27 31.62 33.74 -12.77
CA LEU A 27 31.04 34.63 -13.79
C LEU A 27 29.54 34.82 -13.53
N VAL A 28 29.14 36.08 -13.35
CA VAL A 28 27.76 36.56 -13.19
C VAL A 28 27.21 36.89 -14.59
N LEU A 29 26.02 36.40 -14.96
CA LEU A 29 25.31 36.86 -16.16
C LEU A 29 23.83 37.14 -15.86
N ARG A 30 23.42 38.33 -16.31
CA ARG A 30 22.17 39.06 -16.03
C ARG A 30 20.95 38.48 -16.75
N ARG A 31 19.77 38.63 -16.12
CA ARG A 31 18.44 38.45 -16.73
C ARG A 31 18.06 39.64 -17.63
N PRO A 32 17.40 39.44 -18.78
CA PRO A 32 16.66 40.49 -19.46
C PRO A 32 15.16 40.49 -19.07
N ARG A 33 14.60 41.70 -18.92
CA ARG A 33 13.15 42.00 -18.86
C ARG A 33 12.68 42.40 -20.27
N LEU A 34 11.52 41.91 -20.70
CA LEU A 34 10.69 42.44 -21.81
C LEU A 34 9.24 42.15 -21.40
N ALA A 35 8.41 43.14 -21.04
CA ALA A 35 7.73 44.17 -21.84
C ALA A 35 6.27 43.76 -22.13
N THR A 36 5.36 44.46 -21.45
CA THR A 36 3.90 44.38 -21.52
C THR A 36 3.40 44.98 -22.83
N VAL A 37 2.47 44.31 -23.53
CA VAL A 37 1.72 44.89 -24.65
C VAL A 37 0.23 44.78 -24.34
N ARG A 38 -0.43 45.94 -24.23
CA ARG A 38 -1.88 46.12 -24.33
C ARG A 38 -2.19 46.68 -25.72
N CYS A 39 -3.21 46.16 -26.39
CA CYS A 39 -3.89 46.84 -27.48
C CYS A 39 -5.41 46.73 -27.27
N SER A 40 -6.06 47.88 -27.38
CA SER A 40 -7.49 48.16 -27.33
C SER A 40 -7.87 48.76 -28.68
N VAL A 41 -8.97 48.32 -29.32
CA VAL A 41 -9.75 49.16 -30.26
C VAL A 41 -11.21 48.65 -30.34
N ASP A 42 -12.14 49.59 -30.26
CA ASP A 42 -13.60 49.47 -30.28
C ASP A 42 -14.25 49.19 -31.67
N ALA A 43 -15.31 48.36 -31.65
CA ALA A 43 -16.68 48.45 -32.24
C ALA A 43 -16.94 48.94 -33.70
N PRO A 44 -18.19 48.86 -34.27
CA PRO A 44 -19.38 48.04 -33.97
C PRO A 44 -19.99 47.34 -35.22
N LYS A 45 -20.86 46.33 -35.03
CA LYS A 45 -22.00 46.08 -35.94
C LYS A 45 -23.25 45.72 -35.13
N GLN A 46 -24.29 46.52 -35.34
CA GLN A 46 -25.64 46.37 -34.78
C GLN A 46 -26.37 45.21 -35.45
N VAL A 47 -27.01 44.36 -34.65
CA VAL A 47 -28.21 43.61 -35.05
C VAL A 47 -29.16 43.66 -33.84
N GLN A 48 -30.30 44.31 -34.01
CA GLN A 48 -31.46 44.18 -33.11
C GLN A 48 -32.09 42.81 -33.32
N VAL A 49 -32.56 42.16 -32.25
CA VAL A 49 -33.86 41.46 -32.14
C VAL A 49 -34.02 40.86 -30.74
N GLN A 50 -35.01 41.38 -30.01
CA GLN A 50 -35.98 40.73 -29.12
C GLN A 50 -35.55 39.90 -27.90
N GLY A 51 -36.19 40.26 -26.76
CA GLY A 51 -36.57 39.34 -25.68
C GLY A 51 -35.56 39.20 -24.55
N ARG A 52 -35.83 39.80 -23.38
CA ARG A 52 -35.17 39.44 -22.12
C ARG A 52 -35.61 38.02 -21.73
N PRO A 53 -34.71 37.04 -21.56
CA PRO A 53 -35.00 35.90 -20.73
C PRO A 53 -34.90 36.35 -19.27
N ALA A 54 -35.90 35.97 -18.47
CA ALA A 54 -35.88 36.10 -17.03
C ALA A 54 -34.57 35.52 -16.46
N ALA A 55 -34.07 36.14 -15.39
CA ALA A 55 -32.94 35.61 -14.64
C ALA A 55 -33.24 34.16 -14.25
N VAL A 56 -32.52 33.23 -14.88
CA VAL A 56 -32.52 31.83 -14.47
C VAL A 56 -31.89 31.83 -13.10
N ALA A 57 -32.70 31.57 -12.08
CA ALA A 57 -32.20 31.30 -10.74
C ALA A 57 -31.10 30.27 -10.89
N ALA A 58 -29.90 30.59 -10.39
CA ALA A 58 -28.80 29.65 -10.35
C ALA A 58 -29.30 28.40 -9.65
N GLU A 59 -29.49 27.34 -10.44
CA GLU A 59 -29.79 26.02 -9.95
C GLU A 59 -28.64 25.68 -9.00
N GLN A 60 -28.95 25.57 -7.71
CA GLN A 60 -27.99 25.16 -6.71
C GLN A 60 -27.42 23.84 -7.21
N ALA A 61 -26.10 23.81 -7.44
CA ALA A 61 -25.38 22.60 -7.78
C ALA A 61 -25.82 21.50 -6.80
N PRO A 62 -26.25 20.31 -7.28
CA PRO A 62 -26.66 19.27 -6.38
C PRO A 62 -25.48 18.95 -5.47
N ALA A 63 -25.72 18.95 -4.15
CA ALA A 63 -24.75 18.47 -3.17
C ALA A 63 -24.17 17.16 -3.70
N ALA A 64 -22.83 17.09 -3.81
CA ALA A 64 -22.11 15.98 -4.42
C ALA A 64 -22.69 14.64 -3.92
N ARG A 65 -23.36 13.91 -4.82
CA ARG A 65 -23.92 12.61 -4.49
C ARG A 65 -22.76 11.73 -4.04
N LYS A 66 -22.81 11.23 -2.80
CA LYS A 66 -21.95 10.11 -2.37
C LYS A 66 -22.16 8.98 -3.38
N GLU A 67 -21.15 8.71 -4.19
CA GLU A 67 -21.22 7.70 -5.25
C GLU A 67 -21.20 6.30 -4.61
N CYS A 68 -22.35 5.84 -4.15
CA CYS A 68 -22.61 4.44 -3.84
C CYS A 68 -22.72 3.62 -5.14
N TYR A 69 -22.52 2.31 -5.07
CA TYR A 69 -22.57 1.40 -6.23
C TYR A 69 -23.81 0.48 -6.17
N GLY A 70 -24.52 0.33 -7.30
CA GLY A 70 -25.54 -0.72 -7.48
C GLY A 70 -26.58 -0.80 -6.36
N VAL A 71 -26.79 -2.02 -5.84
CA VAL A 71 -27.76 -2.30 -4.76
C VAL A 71 -27.42 -1.56 -3.45
N PHE A 72 -26.16 -1.19 -3.25
CA PHE A 72 -25.70 -0.48 -2.06
C PHE A 72 -26.16 1.00 -2.01
N CYS A 73 -26.78 1.50 -3.08
CA CYS A 73 -27.46 2.79 -3.09
C CYS A 73 -28.90 2.74 -2.55
N THR A 74 -29.43 1.56 -2.24
CA THR A 74 -30.82 1.41 -1.81
C THR A 74 -30.95 1.69 -0.31
N THR A 75 -32.12 2.21 0.08
CA THR A 75 -32.42 2.51 1.49
C THR A 75 -32.71 1.21 2.25
N TYR A 76 -32.01 1.00 3.37
CA TYR A 76 -32.33 -0.06 4.30
C TYR A 76 -32.63 0.52 5.68
N ASP A 77 -33.79 0.17 6.24
CA ASP A 77 -34.17 0.61 7.58
C ASP A 77 -33.47 -0.26 8.65
N LEU A 78 -32.31 0.21 9.13
CA LEU A 78 -31.56 -0.43 10.22
C LEU A 78 -32.36 -0.57 11.52
N LYS A 79 -33.48 0.15 11.69
CA LYS A 79 -34.32 0.10 12.89
C LYS A 79 -35.46 -0.91 12.78
N ALA A 80 -35.80 -1.36 11.56
CA ALA A 80 -36.91 -2.27 11.32
C ALA A 80 -36.54 -3.75 11.58
N ASP A 81 -35.26 -4.13 11.43
CA ASP A 81 -34.83 -5.52 11.60
C ASP A 81 -34.34 -5.76 13.05
N GLU A 82 -34.86 -6.81 13.69
CA GLU A 82 -34.41 -7.22 15.03
C GLU A 82 -32.93 -7.64 15.03
N LYS A 83 -32.43 -8.21 13.93
CA LYS A 83 -31.04 -8.69 13.83
C LYS A 83 -30.01 -7.57 13.83
N THR A 84 -30.39 -6.36 13.42
CA THR A 84 -29.48 -5.21 13.35
C THR A 84 -29.40 -4.45 14.68
N LYS A 85 -30.29 -4.74 15.65
CA LYS A 85 -30.28 -4.08 16.97
C LYS A 85 -29.01 -4.36 17.78
N SER A 86 -28.36 -5.50 17.55
CA SER A 86 -27.11 -5.87 18.23
C SER A 86 -25.86 -5.36 17.51
N TRP A 87 -26.00 -4.68 16.36
CA TRP A 87 -24.86 -4.22 15.58
C TRP A 87 -24.18 -3.01 16.21
N LYS A 88 -22.86 -2.95 16.05
CA LYS A 88 -22.03 -1.79 16.37
C LYS A 88 -22.23 -0.67 15.34
N SER A 89 -21.64 0.50 15.62
CA SER A 89 -21.61 1.61 14.65
C SER A 89 -20.88 1.21 13.38
N LEU A 90 -21.41 1.58 12.21
CA LEU A 90 -20.79 1.35 10.90
C LEU A 90 -19.33 1.82 10.87
N VAL A 91 -18.45 1.01 10.30
CA VAL A 91 -17.03 1.34 10.11
C VAL A 91 -16.70 1.55 8.63
N ASN A 92 -16.08 2.68 8.31
CA ASN A 92 -15.62 3.00 6.95
C ASN A 92 -14.23 2.41 6.67
N VAL A 93 -14.13 1.54 5.67
CA VAL A 93 -12.89 0.84 5.29
C VAL A 93 -12.52 1.18 3.86
N ALA A 94 -11.45 1.96 3.69
CA ALA A 94 -10.87 2.26 2.41
C ALA A 94 -9.84 1.21 1.98
N VAL A 95 -9.85 0.80 0.72
CA VAL A 95 -8.90 -0.19 0.15
C VAL A 95 -8.32 0.33 -1.15
N SER A 96 -7.01 0.57 -1.21
CA SER A 96 -6.32 0.94 -2.47
C SER A 96 -5.81 -0.29 -3.21
N GLY A 97 -5.76 -0.21 -4.55
CA GLY A 97 -5.48 -1.40 -5.36
C GLY A 97 -6.61 -2.42 -5.27
N ALA A 98 -7.85 -1.95 -5.12
CA ALA A 98 -9.01 -2.77 -4.85
C ALA A 98 -9.37 -3.77 -5.97
N ALA A 99 -8.91 -3.54 -7.21
CA ALA A 99 -9.03 -4.48 -8.33
C ALA A 99 -7.89 -5.52 -8.41
N GLY A 100 -7.02 -5.58 -7.40
CA GLY A 100 -5.88 -6.50 -7.35
C GLY A 100 -6.23 -7.86 -6.73
N MET A 101 -5.40 -8.88 -7.00
CA MET A 101 -5.65 -10.25 -6.52
C MET A 101 -5.73 -10.39 -4.99
N ILE A 102 -4.94 -9.61 -4.24
CA ILE A 102 -5.03 -9.59 -2.77
C ILE A 102 -6.40 -9.06 -2.33
N SER A 103 -6.85 -7.99 -2.97
CA SER A 103 -8.14 -7.35 -2.69
C SER A 103 -9.31 -8.29 -3.02
N ASN A 104 -9.25 -9.02 -4.14
CA ASN A 104 -10.28 -10.01 -4.50
C ASN A 104 -10.50 -11.11 -3.45
N HIS A 105 -9.54 -11.33 -2.53
CA HIS A 105 -9.76 -12.24 -1.40
C HIS A 105 -10.12 -11.49 -0.13
N LEU A 106 -9.44 -10.36 0.12
CA LEU A 106 -9.60 -9.58 1.33
C LEU A 106 -11.00 -8.96 1.46
N LEU A 107 -11.55 -8.44 0.36
CA LEU A 107 -12.83 -7.72 0.37
C LEU A 107 -13.99 -8.62 0.83
N PHE A 108 -14.02 -9.88 0.38
CA PHE A 108 -15.05 -10.84 0.79
C PHE A 108 -14.90 -11.27 2.26
N LYS A 109 -13.66 -11.34 2.77
CA LYS A 109 -13.40 -11.59 4.20
C LYS A 109 -13.78 -10.40 5.09
N LEU A 110 -13.63 -9.18 4.57
CA LEU A 110 -14.14 -7.98 5.25
C LEU A 110 -15.67 -8.02 5.27
N ALA A 111 -16.29 -8.22 4.11
CA ALA A 111 -17.74 -8.23 3.94
C ALA A 111 -18.45 -9.34 4.75
N SER A 112 -17.82 -10.50 4.90
CA SER A 112 -18.38 -11.62 5.70
C SER A 112 -18.35 -11.38 7.21
N GLY A 113 -17.63 -10.36 7.70
CA GLY A 113 -17.41 -10.11 9.13
C GLY A 113 -16.29 -10.95 9.75
N GLU A 114 -15.52 -11.72 8.97
CA GLU A 114 -14.38 -12.50 9.49
C GLU A 114 -13.32 -11.63 10.16
N VAL A 115 -13.13 -10.40 9.65
CA VAL A 115 -12.08 -9.48 10.12
C VAL A 115 -12.52 -8.69 11.36
N PHE A 116 -13.71 -8.09 11.32
CA PHE A 116 -14.17 -7.16 12.37
C PHE A 116 -15.17 -7.78 13.36
N GLY A 117 -15.65 -8.98 13.07
CA GLY A 117 -16.64 -9.69 13.87
C GLY A 117 -18.02 -9.71 13.22
N PRO A 118 -18.90 -10.65 13.65
CA PRO A 118 -20.21 -10.88 13.04
C PRO A 118 -21.27 -9.82 13.38
N ASP A 119 -20.93 -8.84 14.23
CA ASP A 119 -21.80 -7.76 14.71
C ASP A 119 -21.32 -6.37 14.25
N GLN A 120 -20.33 -6.30 13.37
CA GLN A 120 -19.71 -5.07 12.91
C GLN A 120 -20.06 -4.79 11.44
N PRO A 121 -21.06 -3.93 11.17
CA PRO A 121 -21.34 -3.50 9.80
C PRO A 121 -20.19 -2.64 9.26
N ILE A 122 -19.93 -2.75 7.96
CA ILE A 122 -18.86 -2.02 7.28
C ILE A 122 -19.34 -1.33 5.98
N ALA A 123 -18.63 -0.27 5.62
CA ALA A 123 -18.71 0.39 4.31
C ALA A 123 -17.36 0.26 3.60
N LEU A 124 -17.35 -0.26 2.37
CA LEU A 124 -16.14 -0.44 1.57
C LEU A 124 -15.97 0.73 0.60
N LYS A 125 -14.85 1.43 0.73
CA LYS A 125 -14.44 2.52 -0.18
C LYS A 125 -13.27 2.06 -1.04
N LEU A 126 -13.53 1.72 -2.29
CA LEU A 126 -12.59 1.00 -3.15
C LEU A 126 -11.86 1.97 -4.08
N LEU A 127 -10.56 2.13 -3.87
CA LEU A 127 -9.69 2.98 -4.68
C LEU A 127 -8.94 2.14 -5.74
N GLY A 128 -9.20 2.45 -7.00
CA GLY A 128 -8.51 1.88 -8.16
C GLY A 128 -7.55 2.85 -8.82
N SER A 129 -7.32 2.60 -10.11
CA SER A 129 -6.62 3.48 -11.04
C SER A 129 -7.44 3.58 -12.33
N GLU A 130 -7.21 4.59 -13.16
CA GLU A 130 -7.87 4.71 -14.46
C GLU A 130 -7.80 3.43 -15.29
N ARG A 131 -6.65 2.74 -15.25
CA ARG A 131 -6.41 1.49 -16.00
C ARG A 131 -7.19 0.29 -15.50
N SER A 132 -7.64 0.34 -14.25
CA SER A 132 -8.28 -0.79 -13.56
C SER A 132 -9.74 -0.51 -13.22
N LEU A 133 -10.34 0.55 -13.77
CA LEU A 133 -11.70 0.96 -13.42
C LEU A 133 -12.72 -0.13 -13.78
N GLN A 134 -12.64 -0.70 -14.97
CA GLN A 134 -13.52 -1.80 -15.39
C GLN A 134 -13.36 -3.05 -14.49
N ALA A 135 -12.13 -3.37 -14.07
CA ALA A 135 -11.90 -4.46 -13.14
C ALA A 135 -12.45 -4.15 -11.74
N LEU A 136 -12.42 -2.87 -11.33
CA LEU A 136 -12.97 -2.42 -10.06
C LEU A 136 -14.51 -2.50 -10.05
N GLU A 137 -15.16 -2.18 -11.17
CA GLU A 137 -16.59 -2.39 -11.36
C GLU A 137 -16.94 -3.87 -11.24
N GLY A 138 -16.18 -4.76 -11.90
CA GLY A 138 -16.37 -6.21 -11.78
C GLY A 138 -16.30 -6.70 -10.32
N VAL A 139 -15.35 -6.20 -9.53
CA VAL A 139 -15.26 -6.53 -8.10
C VAL A 139 -16.47 -6.03 -7.32
N ALA A 140 -16.99 -4.84 -7.64
CA ALA A 140 -18.19 -4.31 -7.00
C ALA A 140 -19.44 -5.13 -7.36
N MET A 141 -19.55 -5.61 -8.61
CA MET A 141 -20.59 -6.55 -9.05
C MET A 141 -20.54 -7.87 -8.28
N GLU A 142 -19.35 -8.44 -8.08
CA GLU A 142 -19.22 -9.66 -7.28
C GLU A 142 -19.60 -9.43 -5.80
N LEU A 143 -19.35 -8.24 -5.26
CA LEU A 143 -19.74 -7.88 -3.89
C LEU A 143 -21.27 -7.73 -3.72
N GLU A 144 -21.98 -7.15 -4.70
CA GLU A 144 -23.45 -7.11 -4.67
C GLU A 144 -24.07 -8.50 -4.77
N ASP A 145 -23.55 -9.36 -5.66
CA ASP A 145 -24.03 -10.73 -5.85
C ASP A 145 -23.77 -11.64 -4.63
N SER A 146 -22.86 -11.24 -3.74
CA SER A 146 -22.50 -12.02 -2.55
C SER A 146 -23.49 -11.88 -1.38
N LEU A 147 -24.40 -10.88 -1.42
CA LEU A 147 -25.47 -10.68 -0.43
C LEU A 147 -25.00 -10.65 1.05
N TYR A 148 -23.81 -10.09 1.31
CA TYR A 148 -23.29 -10.00 2.67
C TYR A 148 -24.08 -8.98 3.50
N PRO A 149 -24.74 -9.38 4.61
CA PRO A 149 -25.59 -8.47 5.38
C PRO A 149 -24.81 -7.35 6.08
N LEU A 150 -23.56 -7.62 6.47
CA LEU A 150 -22.68 -6.65 7.13
C LEU A 150 -22.06 -5.64 6.16
N LEU A 151 -22.07 -5.92 4.85
CA LEU A 151 -21.61 -4.98 3.84
C LEU A 151 -22.74 -4.01 3.50
N ARG A 152 -22.67 -2.80 4.04
CA ARG A 152 -23.79 -1.84 3.99
C ARG A 152 -23.67 -0.87 2.83
N GLU A 153 -22.45 -0.46 2.54
CA GLU A 153 -22.16 0.52 1.50
C GLU A 153 -20.93 0.05 0.72
N VAL A 154 -20.96 0.24 -0.59
CA VAL A 154 -19.80 0.11 -1.48
C VAL A 154 -19.76 1.35 -2.35
N SER A 155 -18.59 1.98 -2.42
CA SER A 155 -18.29 3.07 -3.35
C SER A 155 -16.98 2.78 -4.05
N ILE A 156 -16.90 3.04 -5.35
CA ILE A 156 -15.69 2.84 -6.15
C ILE A 156 -15.20 4.18 -6.70
N GLY A 157 -13.89 4.34 -6.86
CA GLY A 157 -13.34 5.57 -7.44
C GLY A 157 -11.85 5.49 -7.71
N ILE A 158 -11.32 6.55 -8.33
CA ILE A 158 -9.89 6.70 -8.64
C ILE A 158 -9.25 7.91 -7.96
N ASP A 159 -10.06 8.81 -7.38
CA ASP A 159 -9.58 9.96 -6.63
C ASP A 159 -9.44 9.61 -5.13
N PRO A 160 -8.24 9.61 -4.56
CA PRO A 160 -8.04 9.31 -3.15
C PRO A 160 -8.72 10.32 -2.21
N TYR A 161 -8.92 11.59 -2.61
CA TYR A 161 -9.60 12.59 -1.76
C TYR A 161 -11.10 12.33 -1.64
N VAL A 162 -11.69 11.62 -2.60
CA VAL A 162 -13.09 11.18 -2.53
C VAL A 162 -13.18 9.85 -1.82
N VAL A 163 -12.36 8.87 -2.22
CA VAL A 163 -12.45 7.50 -1.70
C VAL A 163 -12.04 7.40 -0.22
N PHE A 164 -11.12 8.25 0.25
CA PHE A 164 -10.68 8.23 1.66
C PHE A 164 -11.52 9.08 2.60
N GLU A 165 -12.55 9.76 2.10
CA GLU A 165 -13.45 10.55 2.94
C GLU A 165 -13.99 9.71 4.11
N ASP A 166 -13.91 10.22 5.33
CA ASP A 166 -14.38 9.57 6.56
C ASP A 166 -13.81 8.15 6.83
N ALA A 167 -12.75 7.73 6.14
CA ALA A 167 -12.17 6.40 6.33
C ALA A 167 -11.65 6.23 7.77
N GLU A 168 -12.00 5.14 8.43
CA GLU A 168 -11.51 4.74 9.75
C GLU A 168 -10.42 3.67 9.66
N TRP A 169 -10.44 2.88 8.59
CA TRP A 169 -9.37 1.99 8.19
C TRP A 169 -8.96 2.28 6.75
N ALA A 170 -7.66 2.30 6.48
CA ALA A 170 -7.10 2.44 5.14
C ALA A 170 -6.11 1.29 4.87
N LEU A 171 -6.51 0.36 3.99
CA LEU A 171 -5.73 -0.81 3.59
C LEU A 171 -5.06 -0.51 2.25
N LEU A 172 -3.81 -0.06 2.30
CA LEU A 172 -3.09 0.45 1.13
C LEU A 172 -2.31 -0.67 0.44
N ILE A 173 -2.97 -1.40 -0.46
CA ILE A 173 -2.38 -2.52 -1.22
C ILE A 173 -1.78 -2.04 -2.53
N GLY A 174 -2.41 -1.06 -3.18
CA GLY A 174 -2.02 -0.57 -4.49
C GLY A 174 -0.61 0.03 -4.52
N ALA A 175 0.29 -0.60 -5.25
CA ALA A 175 1.62 -0.08 -5.59
C ALA A 175 2.00 -0.53 -7.00
N LYS A 176 2.88 0.22 -7.66
CA LYS A 176 3.42 -0.18 -8.96
C LYS A 176 4.35 -1.38 -8.75
N PRO A 177 4.14 -2.50 -9.47
CA PRO A 177 5.04 -3.64 -9.42
C PRO A 177 6.38 -3.29 -10.08
N ARG A 178 7.44 -4.00 -9.69
CA ARG A 178 8.75 -3.87 -10.34
C ARG A 178 8.69 -4.48 -11.74
N GLY A 179 8.67 -3.63 -12.76
CA GLY A 179 8.73 -4.06 -14.16
C GLY A 179 10.16 -4.41 -14.62
N PRO A 180 10.29 -5.09 -15.78
CA PRO A 180 11.59 -5.35 -16.40
C PRO A 180 12.37 -4.05 -16.62
N GLY A 181 13.66 -4.04 -16.27
CA GLY A 181 14.54 -2.87 -16.45
C GLY A 181 14.31 -1.71 -15.47
N ILE A 182 13.41 -1.85 -14.48
CA ILE A 182 13.24 -0.83 -13.44
C ILE A 182 14.23 -1.05 -12.30
N GLU A 183 15.11 -0.07 -12.12
CA GLU A 183 16.02 0.01 -10.99
C GLU A 183 15.29 0.16 -9.67
N ARG A 184 15.90 -0.31 -8.57
CA ARG A 184 15.28 -0.27 -7.24
C ARG A 184 14.97 1.17 -6.81
N SER A 185 15.86 2.12 -7.07
CA SER A 185 15.67 3.54 -6.76
C SER A 185 14.44 4.12 -7.46
N ALA A 186 14.30 3.86 -8.76
CA ALA A 186 13.14 4.33 -9.52
C ALA A 186 11.80 3.76 -8.98
N LEU A 187 11.81 2.50 -8.51
CA LEU A 187 10.62 1.91 -7.87
C LEU A 187 10.27 2.60 -6.54
N LEU A 188 11.28 2.92 -5.72
CA LEU A 188 11.10 3.68 -4.48
C LEU A 188 10.48 5.05 -4.78
N ASP A 189 10.97 5.75 -5.80
CA ASP A 189 10.50 7.09 -6.15
C ASP A 189 9.05 7.06 -6.67
N ILE A 190 8.73 6.13 -7.58
CA ILE A 190 7.38 6.03 -8.14
C ILE A 190 6.36 5.67 -7.06
N ASN A 191 6.63 4.64 -6.25
CA ASN A 191 5.71 4.27 -5.18
C ASN A 191 5.69 5.32 -4.07
N GLY A 192 6.83 5.95 -3.78
CA GLY A 192 6.90 7.07 -2.84
C GLY A 192 5.95 8.22 -3.22
N GLN A 193 5.86 8.58 -4.51
CA GLN A 193 4.90 9.59 -4.97
C GLN A 193 3.44 9.17 -4.76
N ILE A 194 3.10 7.91 -5.05
CA ILE A 194 1.75 7.37 -4.83
C ILE A 194 1.37 7.48 -3.34
N PHE A 195 2.26 7.04 -2.45
CA PHE A 195 2.00 7.04 -1.02
C PHE A 195 2.09 8.43 -0.38
N ALA A 196 2.86 9.36 -0.97
CA ALA A 196 2.83 10.76 -0.58
C ALA A 196 1.46 11.37 -0.87
N GLU A 197 0.91 11.13 -2.06
CA GLU A 197 -0.41 11.67 -2.43
C GLU A 197 -1.55 11.02 -1.63
N GLN A 198 -1.51 9.70 -1.45
CA GLN A 198 -2.47 9.02 -0.56
C GLN A 198 -2.35 9.52 0.88
N GLY A 199 -1.14 9.84 1.36
CA GLY A 199 -0.92 10.46 2.67
C GLY A 199 -1.62 11.81 2.80
N LYS A 200 -1.46 12.71 1.82
CA LYS A 200 -2.16 14.01 1.80
C LYS A 200 -3.67 13.86 1.76
N ALA A 201 -4.19 12.92 0.97
CA ALA A 201 -5.62 12.65 0.90
C ALA A 201 -6.16 12.16 2.25
N LEU A 202 -5.51 11.17 2.87
CA LEU A 202 -5.88 10.71 4.21
C LEU A 202 -5.85 11.85 5.23
N ASP A 203 -4.82 12.68 5.20
CA ASP A 203 -4.69 13.85 6.07
C ASP A 203 -5.82 14.85 5.87
N ALA A 204 -6.26 15.06 4.63
CA ALA A 204 -7.31 16.02 4.31
C ALA A 204 -8.70 15.50 4.71
N VAL A 205 -9.04 14.26 4.38
CA VAL A 205 -10.45 13.81 4.35
C VAL A 205 -10.79 12.62 5.24
N ALA A 206 -9.81 11.85 5.74
CA ALA A 206 -10.10 10.67 6.55
C ALA A 206 -10.44 11.02 8.00
N SER A 207 -10.90 10.02 8.76
CA SER A 207 -11.06 10.14 10.20
C SER A 207 -9.73 10.52 10.86
N ARG A 208 -9.77 11.44 11.85
CA ARG A 208 -8.56 11.88 12.57
C ARG A 208 -7.85 10.74 13.32
N ASN A 209 -8.54 9.62 13.53
CA ASN A 209 -7.98 8.42 14.15
C ASN A 209 -7.90 7.22 13.19
N VAL A 210 -7.91 7.46 11.87
CA VAL A 210 -7.79 6.41 10.86
C VAL A 210 -6.59 5.50 11.14
N LYS A 211 -6.78 4.19 10.98
CA LYS A 211 -5.74 3.16 11.07
C LYS A 211 -5.28 2.80 9.67
N VAL A 212 -4.00 2.99 9.39
CA VAL A 212 -3.42 2.83 8.05
C VAL A 212 -2.53 1.60 8.04
N ILE A 213 -2.86 0.63 7.19
CA ILE A 213 -2.04 -0.58 6.98
C ILE A 213 -1.52 -0.54 5.55
N VAL A 214 -0.20 -0.49 5.40
CA VAL A 214 0.52 -0.46 4.12
C VAL A 214 1.01 -1.86 3.76
N ILE A 215 0.55 -2.34 2.61
CA ILE A 215 0.92 -3.62 2.01
C ILE A 215 1.73 -3.39 0.72
N GLY A 216 1.41 -2.33 -0.02
CA GLY A 216 2.11 -1.96 -1.26
C GLY A 216 3.61 -1.76 -1.04
N ASN A 217 4.43 -2.53 -1.77
CA ASN A 217 5.88 -2.52 -1.60
C ASN A 217 6.55 -1.28 -2.24
N PRO A 218 7.63 -0.74 -1.66
CA PRO A 218 8.32 -1.10 -0.40
C PRO A 218 7.56 -0.67 0.88
N CYS A 219 6.90 -1.59 1.59
CA CYS A 219 5.86 -1.20 2.56
C CYS A 219 6.36 -0.33 3.73
N ASN A 220 7.54 -0.59 4.30
CA ASN A 220 8.10 0.24 5.38
C ASN A 220 8.39 1.67 4.94
N THR A 221 9.05 1.84 3.78
CA THR A 221 9.36 3.17 3.23
C THR A 221 8.10 3.89 2.78
N ASN A 222 7.16 3.19 2.15
CA ASN A 222 5.87 3.74 1.73
C ASN A 222 5.05 4.22 2.94
N ALA A 223 5.01 3.44 4.04
CA ALA A 223 4.36 3.86 5.29
C ALA A 223 5.00 5.12 5.87
N LEU A 224 6.34 5.19 5.89
CA LEU A 224 7.07 6.38 6.33
C LEU A 224 6.74 7.60 5.45
N ILE A 225 6.68 7.44 4.13
CA ILE A 225 6.34 8.56 3.24
C ILE A 225 4.89 8.99 3.46
N CYS A 226 3.98 8.04 3.59
CA CYS A 226 2.56 8.30 3.82
C CYS A 226 2.34 9.11 5.11
N LEU A 227 2.91 8.68 6.24
CA LEU A 227 2.78 9.39 7.51
C LEU A 227 3.48 10.76 7.51
N LYS A 228 4.56 10.93 6.74
CA LYS A 228 5.23 12.23 6.60
C LYS A 228 4.43 13.25 5.78
N ASN A 229 3.53 12.78 4.94
CA ASN A 229 2.59 13.62 4.19
C ASN A 229 1.22 13.73 4.89
N ALA A 230 1.08 13.17 6.10
CA ALA A 230 -0.13 13.22 6.90
C ALA A 230 0.12 13.74 8.33
N PRO A 231 0.54 15.01 8.49
CA PRO A 231 0.95 15.56 9.77
C PRO A 231 -0.18 15.67 10.82
N ASN A 232 -1.44 15.69 10.39
CA ASN A 232 -2.60 15.79 11.27
C ASN A 232 -3.09 14.41 11.75
N LEU A 233 -2.46 13.32 11.30
CA LEU A 233 -2.77 11.95 11.73
C LEU A 233 -1.69 11.41 12.68
N PRO A 234 -2.07 10.67 13.74
CA PRO A 234 -1.08 10.11 14.66
C PRO A 234 -0.14 9.13 13.94
N ALA A 235 1.16 9.39 13.95
CA ALA A 235 2.17 8.52 13.33
C ALA A 235 2.09 7.05 13.79
N LYS A 236 1.65 6.81 15.04
CA LYS A 236 1.45 5.46 15.62
C LYS A 236 0.36 4.64 14.91
N ASN A 237 -0.50 5.25 14.11
CA ASN A 237 -1.58 4.58 13.38
C ASN A 237 -1.12 3.99 12.04
N PHE A 238 0.13 4.23 11.62
CA PHE A 238 0.67 3.74 10.36
C PHE A 238 1.46 2.46 10.58
N HIS A 239 1.03 1.39 9.91
CA HIS A 239 1.61 0.07 10.01
C HIS A 239 2.12 -0.39 8.65
N ALA A 240 3.34 -0.95 8.60
CA ALA A 240 3.83 -1.70 7.45
C ALA A 240 3.64 -3.20 7.71
N LEU A 241 3.01 -3.92 6.78
CA LEU A 241 2.55 -5.29 7.04
C LEU A 241 3.67 -6.33 6.90
N THR A 242 4.22 -6.80 8.02
CA THR A 242 5.14 -7.96 8.10
C THR A 242 4.46 -9.23 8.61
N ARG A 243 3.14 -9.21 8.81
CA ARG A 243 2.37 -10.33 9.38
C ARG A 243 2.45 -11.61 8.54
N LEU A 244 2.58 -11.49 7.23
CA LEU A 244 2.75 -12.65 6.35
C LEU A 244 4.09 -13.36 6.62
N ASP A 245 5.16 -12.60 6.85
CA ASP A 245 6.47 -13.16 7.23
C ASP A 245 6.42 -13.81 8.61
N GLU A 246 5.69 -13.23 9.57
CA GLU A 246 5.46 -13.81 10.90
C GLU A 246 4.72 -15.17 10.79
N ASN A 247 3.63 -15.22 10.03
CA ASN A 247 2.88 -16.46 9.82
C ASN A 247 3.74 -17.55 9.13
N ARG A 248 4.57 -17.16 8.16
CA ARG A 248 5.53 -18.06 7.51
C ARG A 248 6.59 -18.57 8.48
N ALA A 249 7.14 -17.68 9.32
CA ALA A 249 8.09 -18.04 10.37
C ALA A 249 7.49 -19.01 11.38
N LYS A 250 6.25 -18.77 11.83
CA LYS A 250 5.51 -19.70 12.70
C LYS A 250 5.39 -21.09 12.07
N CYS A 251 5.02 -21.15 10.78
CA CYS A 251 4.90 -22.41 10.04
C CYS A 251 6.25 -23.15 9.97
N GLN A 252 7.35 -22.46 9.65
CA GLN A 252 8.69 -23.07 9.56
C GLN A 252 9.18 -23.58 10.93
N LEU A 253 8.95 -22.84 12.02
CA LEU A 253 9.28 -23.31 13.38
C LEU A 253 8.46 -24.54 13.76
N ALA A 254 7.16 -24.54 13.44
CA ALA A 254 6.27 -25.66 13.71
C ALA A 254 6.73 -26.94 12.98
N LEU A 255 7.03 -26.80 11.67
CA LEU A 255 7.56 -27.89 10.84
C LEU A 255 8.88 -28.45 11.40
N LYS A 256 9.84 -27.59 11.74
CA LYS A 256 11.14 -28.03 12.27
C LYS A 256 10.99 -28.73 13.63
N ALA A 257 10.05 -28.30 14.46
CA ALA A 257 9.80 -28.89 15.77
C ALA A 257 8.85 -30.10 15.75
N GLY A 258 8.25 -30.45 14.60
CA GLY A 258 7.29 -31.55 14.51
C GLY A 258 5.99 -31.29 15.29
N VAL A 259 5.56 -30.03 15.38
CA VAL A 259 4.32 -29.63 16.06
C VAL A 259 3.39 -28.90 15.09
N PHE A 260 2.13 -28.74 15.48
CA PHE A 260 1.20 -27.89 14.74
C PHE A 260 1.45 -26.40 15.03
N TYR A 261 1.13 -25.52 14.08
CA TYR A 261 1.50 -24.09 14.14
C TYR A 261 0.77 -23.31 15.24
N ASP A 262 -0.33 -23.85 15.77
CA ASP A 262 -1.06 -23.30 16.92
C ASP A 262 -0.24 -23.39 18.22
N LYS A 263 0.78 -24.24 18.26
CA LYS A 263 1.70 -24.40 19.39
C LYS A 263 2.85 -23.40 19.38
N VAL A 264 3.01 -22.65 18.29
CA VAL A 264 4.07 -21.64 18.13
C VAL A 264 3.54 -20.25 18.47
N SER A 265 4.26 -19.52 19.31
CA SER A 265 3.89 -18.19 19.81
C SER A 265 5.11 -17.28 19.98
N ASN A 266 4.87 -16.00 20.26
CA ASN A 266 5.92 -14.98 20.47
C ASN A 266 6.89 -14.80 19.29
N VAL A 267 6.47 -15.18 18.08
CA VAL A 267 7.26 -14.95 16.86
C VAL A 267 7.21 -13.46 16.52
N THR A 268 8.38 -12.86 16.31
CA THR A 268 8.52 -11.45 15.94
C THR A 268 9.36 -11.33 14.68
N ILE A 269 8.99 -10.41 13.80
CA ILE A 269 9.78 -10.03 12.63
C ILE A 269 10.32 -8.62 12.83
N TRP A 270 11.64 -8.46 12.81
CA TRP A 270 12.29 -7.16 12.91
C TRP A 270 12.78 -6.65 11.55
N GLY A 271 12.90 -5.33 11.44
CA GLY A 271 13.52 -4.67 10.31
C GLY A 271 12.56 -4.37 9.15
N ASN A 272 13.12 -4.35 7.94
CA ASN A 272 12.41 -3.99 6.71
C ASN A 272 11.80 -5.24 6.06
N HIS A 273 10.59 -5.15 5.50
CA HIS A 273 9.97 -6.23 4.71
C HIS A 273 10.77 -6.46 3.41
N SER A 274 11.82 -7.27 3.53
CA SER A 274 12.83 -7.53 2.51
C SER A 274 13.72 -8.70 2.95
N THR A 275 14.75 -9.01 2.17
CA THR A 275 15.78 -10.01 2.54
C THR A 275 16.67 -9.59 3.71
N THR A 276 16.46 -8.41 4.31
CA THR A 276 17.16 -7.99 5.53
C THR A 276 16.29 -8.10 6.78
N GLN A 277 15.08 -8.66 6.67
CA GLN A 277 14.24 -8.94 7.84
C GLN A 277 14.89 -9.98 8.76
N VAL A 278 14.61 -9.88 10.05
CA VAL A 278 15.12 -10.80 11.07
C VAL A 278 13.93 -11.51 11.73
N PRO A 279 13.64 -12.76 11.32
CA PRO A 279 12.72 -13.64 12.05
C PRO A 279 13.36 -14.06 13.38
N ASP A 280 12.84 -13.54 14.47
CA ASP A 280 13.42 -13.69 15.80
C ASP A 280 13.02 -15.02 16.45
N PHE A 281 13.87 -16.02 16.29
CA PHE A 281 13.69 -17.31 16.96
C PHE A 281 14.07 -17.26 18.45
N LEU A 282 14.84 -16.27 18.91
CA LEU A 282 15.37 -16.23 20.27
C LEU A 282 14.24 -15.96 21.28
N ASN A 283 13.33 -15.06 20.95
CA ASN A 283 12.16 -14.75 21.78
C ASN A 283 10.92 -15.61 21.46
N SER A 284 10.97 -16.40 20.39
CA SER A 284 9.90 -17.30 19.99
C SER A 284 9.72 -18.47 20.97
N LYS A 285 8.49 -18.97 21.08
CA LYS A 285 8.13 -20.09 21.96
C LYS A 285 7.38 -21.19 21.23
N ILE A 286 7.60 -22.43 21.67
CA ILE A 286 6.87 -23.63 21.24
C ILE A 286 6.33 -24.33 22.49
N ASN A 287 5.01 -24.49 22.57
CA ASN A 287 4.32 -25.01 23.76
C ASN A 287 4.75 -24.28 25.05
N GLY A 288 4.85 -22.94 24.98
CA GLY A 288 5.24 -22.09 26.12
C GLY A 288 6.74 -22.09 26.46
N ARG A 289 7.55 -22.98 25.88
CA ARG A 289 9.01 -23.04 26.11
C ARG A 289 9.78 -22.27 25.03
N PRO A 290 10.91 -21.64 25.35
CA PRO A 290 11.78 -21.01 24.36
C PRO A 290 12.16 -21.97 23.22
N VAL A 291 12.18 -21.47 21.98
CA VAL A 291 12.51 -22.30 20.79
C VAL A 291 13.84 -23.04 20.95
N LYS A 292 14.87 -22.40 21.53
CA LYS A 292 16.19 -23.02 21.76
C LYS A 292 16.15 -24.25 22.69
N GLU A 293 15.10 -24.39 23.50
CA GLU A 293 14.91 -25.56 24.34
C GLU A 293 14.25 -26.72 23.59
N VAL A 294 13.55 -26.45 22.49
CA VAL A 294 12.80 -27.43 21.69
C VAL A 294 13.57 -27.84 20.44
N ILE A 295 14.03 -26.87 19.65
CA ILE A 295 14.85 -27.08 18.46
C ILE A 295 16.32 -26.98 18.87
N LYS A 296 16.99 -28.12 19.02
CA LYS A 296 18.41 -28.20 19.42
C LYS A 296 19.40 -27.87 18.30
N ASP A 297 18.93 -27.93 17.07
CA ASP A 297 19.70 -27.59 15.87
C ASP A 297 19.89 -26.06 15.75
N THR A 298 20.92 -25.58 16.45
CA THR A 298 21.25 -24.14 16.50
C THR A 298 21.72 -23.63 15.13
N LYS A 299 22.44 -24.47 14.37
CA LYS A 299 22.88 -24.12 13.02
C LYS A 299 21.71 -23.84 12.10
N TRP A 300 20.66 -24.67 12.15
CA TRP A 300 19.45 -24.43 11.38
C TRP A 300 18.77 -23.10 11.77
N LEU A 301 18.68 -22.79 13.07
CA LEU A 301 18.07 -21.55 13.54
C LEU A 301 18.83 -20.31 13.03
N GLU A 302 20.16 -20.34 13.02
CA GLU A 302 20.98 -19.19 12.66
C GLU A 302 21.19 -19.06 11.14
N GLU A 303 21.39 -20.16 10.43
CA GLU A 303 21.83 -20.14 9.03
C GLU A 303 20.72 -20.44 8.01
N GLU A 304 19.70 -21.22 8.39
CA GLU A 304 18.70 -21.76 7.46
C GLU A 304 17.32 -21.13 7.67
N PHE A 305 16.86 -21.04 8.92
CA PHE A 305 15.52 -20.56 9.27
C PHE A 305 15.20 -19.21 8.62
N THR A 306 16.06 -18.20 8.82
CA THR A 306 15.89 -16.88 8.20
C THR A 306 15.80 -16.96 6.67
N LYS A 307 16.68 -17.76 6.04
CA LYS A 307 16.69 -17.94 4.57
C LYS A 307 15.42 -18.63 4.07
N THR A 308 14.89 -19.61 4.80
CA THR A 308 13.63 -20.29 4.43
C THR A 308 12.46 -19.32 4.45
N VAL A 309 12.31 -18.52 5.51
CA VAL A 309 11.25 -17.51 5.60
C VAL A 309 11.37 -16.49 4.47
N GLN A 310 12.58 -15.98 4.19
CA GLN A 310 12.83 -15.02 3.10
C GLN A 310 12.54 -15.60 1.71
N LYS A 311 12.91 -16.86 1.44
CA LYS A 311 12.65 -17.52 0.14
C LYS A 311 11.18 -17.86 -0.07
N VAL A 312 10.47 -18.33 0.96
CA VAL A 312 9.02 -18.54 0.90
C VAL A 312 8.31 -17.19 0.69
N SER A 313 8.87 -16.10 1.20
CA SER A 313 8.37 -14.76 0.92
C SER A 313 8.56 -14.29 -0.52
N LEU A 314 9.55 -14.81 -1.23
CA LEU A 314 9.75 -14.59 -2.67
C LEU A 314 8.88 -15.50 -3.55
N CYS A 315 8.31 -16.58 -3.02
CA CYS A 315 7.52 -17.55 -3.81
C CYS A 315 6.22 -16.95 -4.38
N HIS A 316 5.69 -15.87 -3.78
CA HIS A 316 4.57 -15.14 -4.36
C HIS A 316 4.95 -14.44 -5.68
N THR A 317 6.23 -14.13 -5.89
CA THR A 317 6.75 -13.63 -7.17
C THR A 317 6.86 -14.74 -8.22
N TYR A 318 7.08 -16.00 -7.81
CA TYR A 318 7.21 -17.14 -8.73
C TYR A 318 5.84 -17.68 -9.20
N ILE A 319 4.84 -17.75 -8.33
CA ILE A 319 3.48 -18.20 -8.72
C ILE A 319 2.86 -17.23 -9.75
N LEU A 320 3.19 -15.94 -9.69
CA LEU A 320 2.74 -14.94 -10.66
C LEU A 320 3.55 -14.91 -11.96
N GLY A 321 4.73 -15.52 -11.98
CA GLY A 321 5.56 -15.65 -13.18
C GLY A 321 5.21 -16.88 -14.03
N GLU A 322 4.73 -17.96 -13.40
CA GLU A 322 4.41 -19.22 -14.08
C GLU A 322 3.01 -19.25 -14.69
N LEU A 323 2.07 -18.40 -14.25
CA LEU A 323 0.74 -18.24 -14.88
C LEU A 323 0.77 -17.42 -16.19
N LYS A 324 1.96 -17.06 -16.68
CA LYS A 324 2.16 -16.40 -17.99
C LYS A 324 2.85 -17.30 -19.03
N ARG A 325 2.68 -18.62 -18.91
CA ARG A 325 2.98 -19.56 -20.01
C ARG A 325 1.72 -20.27 -20.46
#